data_AF-F2Q5M5-F1
#
_entry.id   AF-F2Q5M5-F1
#
_cell.length_a   1.000
_cell.length_b   1.000
_cell.length_c   1.000
_cell.angle_alpha   90.00
_cell.angle_beta   90.00
_cell.angle_gamma   90.00
#
_symmetry.space_group_name_H-M   'P 1'
#
loop_
_entity.id
_entity.type
_entity.pdbx_description
1 polymer ?
#
loop_
_entity_poly.entity_id
_entity_poly.type
_entity_poly.pdbx_seq_one_letter_code
_entity_poly.pdbx_strand_id
1 'polypeptide(L)'
;MTSSSIQQSVEPRALVEVATMVRRWDISQGIDANLADLAATALRPLAIKTSSNPGTSGTYFPFRPLEKIPAAEDAVNAWMENRSNIERAGINLKENTTVKPRSYLSAWCPIVINTMPRTGTLRGIAPDKKGQAIIIALGKLDHTNGLFLGKDIELYSGQDVIFGGGESITFSGEGGGLALLLFLNT
;
A
#
# COMPACT_ATOMS: atom_id res chain seq x y z
N MET A 1 8.82 8.02 -23.07
CA MET A 1 8.33 9.39 -22.78
C MET A 1 7.99 9.46 -21.29
N THR A 2 8.78 10.26 -20.57
CA THR A 2 8.60 10.87 -19.23
C THR A 2 7.79 10.12 -18.15
N SER A 3 8.50 9.44 -17.25
CA SER A 3 8.03 9.06 -15.91
C SER A 3 7.91 10.30 -15.03
N SER A 4 6.70 10.82 -14.86
CA SER A 4 6.43 11.94 -13.94
C SER A 4 6.39 11.43 -12.49
N SER A 5 7.45 11.84 -11.80
CA SER A 5 7.86 11.68 -10.41
C SER A 5 6.75 11.90 -9.38
N ILE A 6 6.48 10.87 -8.58
CA ILE A 6 5.75 10.97 -7.32
C ILE A 6 6.76 11.39 -6.24
N GLN A 7 7.05 12.68 -6.10
CA GLN A 7 7.94 13.19 -5.07
C GLN A 7 7.28 14.37 -4.35
N GLN A 8 6.91 14.18 -3.08
CA GLN A 8 6.53 15.28 -2.19
C GLN A 8 7.27 15.13 -0.85
N SER A 9 7.71 16.28 -0.34
CA SER A 9 8.50 16.44 0.88
C SER A 9 7.64 16.34 2.16
N VAL A 10 8.28 15.96 3.27
CA VAL A 10 7.69 15.94 4.62
C VAL A 10 8.22 17.15 5.40
N GLU A 11 7.32 17.99 5.91
CA GLU A 11 7.67 19.04 6.87
C GLU A 11 7.56 18.54 8.32
N PRO A 12 8.48 18.92 9.21
CA PRO A 12 8.36 18.64 10.64
C PRO A 12 7.39 19.63 11.29
N ARG A 13 6.33 19.15 11.97
CA ARG A 13 5.59 19.95 12.95
C ARG A 13 5.31 19.17 14.23
N ALA A 14 5.31 19.94 15.32
CA ALA A 14 5.23 19.52 16.70
C ALA A 14 3.98 18.69 17.04
N LEU A 15 4.16 17.82 18.03
CA LEU A 15 3.14 17.01 18.69
C LEU A 15 2.01 17.91 19.23
N VAL A 16 0.94 18.03 18.45
CA VAL A 16 -0.38 18.32 19.00
C VAL A 16 -1.03 16.97 19.18
N GLU A 17 -1.37 16.62 20.42
CA GLU A 17 -2.24 15.49 20.73
C GLU A 17 -3.61 15.77 20.10
N VAL A 18 -3.76 15.34 18.84
CA VAL A 18 -5.06 15.26 18.20
C VAL A 18 -5.76 14.08 18.83
N ALA A 19 -6.91 14.33 19.46
CA ALA A 19 -7.81 13.29 19.95
C ALA A 19 -7.95 12.20 18.87
N THR A 20 -7.34 11.04 19.11
CA THR A 20 -7.42 9.89 18.22
C THR A 20 -8.85 9.36 18.28
N MET A 21 -9.74 9.91 17.46
CA MET A 21 -10.84 9.13 16.94
C MET A 21 -10.21 7.84 16.40
N VAL A 22 -10.52 6.71 17.04
CA VAL A 22 -10.07 5.39 16.56
C VAL A 22 -10.74 5.18 15.22
N ARG A 23 -10.01 5.52 14.15
CA ARG A 23 -10.45 5.26 12.80
C ARG A 23 -10.62 3.76 12.66
N ARG A 24 -11.86 3.32 12.41
CA ARG A 24 -12.12 1.93 12.09
C ARG A 24 -11.73 1.71 10.63
N TRP A 25 -10.73 0.86 10.40
CA TRP A 25 -10.31 0.49 9.06
C TRP A 25 -11.21 -0.60 8.52
N ASP A 26 -11.59 -0.46 7.25
CA ASP A 26 -12.38 -1.47 6.54
C ASP A 26 -11.45 -2.55 5.96
N ILE A 27 -11.05 -3.47 6.83
CA ILE A 27 -10.19 -4.60 6.50
C ILE A 27 -11.04 -5.73 5.96
N SER A 28 -10.67 -6.28 4.81
CA SER A 28 -11.32 -7.46 4.21
C SER A 28 -10.30 -8.44 3.64
N GLN A 29 -10.77 -9.63 3.29
CA GLN A 29 -9.97 -10.58 2.52
C GLN A 29 -10.09 -10.25 1.03
N GLY A 30 -9.13 -9.50 0.50
CA GLY A 30 -9.14 -9.05 -0.90
C GLY A 30 -8.72 -10.14 -1.90
N ILE A 31 -7.76 -10.98 -1.54
CA ILE A 31 -7.28 -12.12 -2.36
C ILE A 31 -7.07 -13.38 -1.52
N ASP A 32 -6.91 -14.52 -2.17
CA ASP A 32 -6.55 -15.77 -1.49
C ASP A 32 -5.20 -15.64 -0.74
N ALA A 33 -5.15 -16.14 0.49
CA ALA A 33 -3.97 -16.02 1.34
C ALA A 33 -2.76 -16.78 0.77
N ASN A 34 -2.97 -17.94 0.12
CA ASN A 34 -1.86 -18.69 -0.47
C ASN A 34 -1.28 -17.94 -1.67
N LEU A 35 -2.12 -17.29 -2.48
CA LEU A 35 -1.67 -16.45 -3.58
C LEU A 35 -0.80 -15.28 -3.07
N ALA A 36 -1.24 -14.64 -1.98
CA ALA A 36 -0.47 -13.58 -1.34
C ALA A 36 0.88 -14.09 -0.78
N ASP A 37 0.90 -15.26 -0.14
CA ASP A 37 2.13 -15.87 0.39
C ASP A 37 3.11 -16.33 -0.70
N LEU A 38 2.59 -16.82 -1.83
CA LEU A 38 3.40 -17.13 -3.02
C LEU A 38 4.08 -15.87 -3.56
N ALA A 39 3.33 -14.77 -3.70
CA ALA A 39 3.89 -13.48 -4.10
C ALA A 39 4.92 -12.97 -3.09
N ALA A 40 4.65 -13.10 -1.78
CA ALA A 40 5.58 -12.72 -0.72
C ALA A 40 6.91 -13.49 -0.82
N THR A 41 6.82 -14.81 -1.03
CA THR A 41 7.99 -15.69 -1.16
C THR A 41 8.86 -15.28 -2.35
N ALA A 42 8.24 -14.99 -3.50
CA ALA A 42 8.95 -14.58 -4.71
C ALA A 42 9.56 -13.17 -4.60
N LEU A 43 8.95 -12.26 -3.85
CA LEU A 43 9.43 -10.88 -3.64
C LEU A 43 10.52 -10.77 -2.56
N ARG A 44 10.54 -11.66 -1.57
CA ARG A 44 11.45 -11.58 -0.41
C ARG A 44 12.93 -11.46 -0.79
N PRO A 45 13.47 -12.17 -1.81
CA PRO A 45 14.86 -11.96 -2.25
C PRO A 45 15.14 -10.54 -2.77
N LEU A 46 14.15 -9.87 -3.36
CA LEU A 46 14.26 -8.50 -3.88
C LEU A 46 14.19 -7.43 -2.77
N ALA A 47 13.50 -7.76 -1.67
CA ALA A 47 13.41 -6.89 -0.50
C ALA A 47 14.77 -6.75 0.22
N ILE A 48 15.56 -7.83 0.27
CA ILE A 48 16.85 -7.88 0.96
C ILE A 48 17.97 -7.20 0.16
N LYS A 49 17.93 -7.29 -1.18
CA LYS A 49 19.00 -6.83 -2.08
C LYS A 49 19.30 -5.33 -2.04
N THR A 50 18.49 -4.50 -1.39
CA THR A 50 18.58 -3.03 -1.47
C THR A 50 18.57 -2.35 -0.10
N SER A 51 19.27 -2.93 0.87
CA SER A 51 19.72 -2.21 2.07
C SER A 51 20.91 -1.28 1.74
N SER A 52 20.74 -0.39 0.77
CA SER A 52 21.61 0.77 0.66
C SER A 52 20.98 1.86 1.51
N ASN A 53 21.36 1.89 2.79
CA ASN A 53 21.23 3.10 3.60
C ASN A 53 21.80 4.26 2.77
N PRO A 54 21.00 5.25 2.34
CA PRO A 54 21.59 6.50 1.88
C PRO A 54 22.09 7.18 3.15
N GLY A 55 23.34 6.90 3.48
CA GLY A 55 24.09 7.79 4.36
C GLY A 55 23.96 9.19 3.78
N THR A 56 23.52 10.12 4.62
CA THR A 56 23.56 11.57 4.42
C THR A 56 22.61 12.19 3.36
N SER A 57 21.56 12.86 3.86
CA SER A 57 20.80 13.96 3.21
C SER A 57 19.76 13.67 2.12
N GLY A 58 19.19 12.45 2.05
CA GLY A 58 18.07 12.15 1.16
C GLY A 58 16.68 12.33 1.80
N THR A 59 15.65 12.61 0.98
CA THR A 59 14.24 12.48 1.38
C THR A 59 13.95 11.00 1.69
N TYR A 60 13.55 10.71 2.93
CA TYR A 60 13.19 9.35 3.32
C TYR A 60 11.74 9.05 2.94
N PHE A 61 11.52 7.97 2.20
CA PHE A 61 10.18 7.46 1.91
C PHE A 61 9.91 6.19 2.72
N PRO A 62 8.73 6.08 3.35
CA PRO A 62 8.37 4.95 4.21
C PRO A 62 8.22 3.64 3.43
N PHE A 63 8.16 3.71 2.10
CA PHE A 63 8.06 2.55 1.23
C PHE A 63 9.12 2.61 0.14
N ARG A 64 9.59 1.43 -0.27
CA ARG A 64 10.43 1.28 -1.46
C ARG A 64 9.73 0.36 -2.46
N PRO A 65 9.57 0.78 -3.73
CA PRO A 65 9.03 -0.09 -4.75
C PRO A 65 10.00 -1.24 -5.04
N LEU A 66 9.44 -2.43 -5.26
CA LEU A 66 10.15 -3.61 -5.75
C LEU A 66 9.87 -3.79 -7.25
N GLU A 67 10.70 -4.61 -7.89
CA GLU A 67 10.48 -5.02 -9.28
C GLU A 67 9.14 -5.77 -9.41
N LYS A 68 8.40 -5.48 -10.49
CA LYS A 68 7.18 -6.19 -10.81
C LYS A 68 7.53 -7.57 -11.35
N ILE A 69 7.05 -8.60 -10.67
CA ILE A 69 7.25 -10.00 -11.06
C ILE A 69 5.89 -10.68 -11.31
N PRO A 70 5.83 -11.78 -12.09
CA PRO A 70 4.58 -12.46 -12.42
C PRO A 70 3.72 -12.81 -11.19
N ALA A 71 4.32 -13.35 -10.13
CA ALA A 71 3.59 -13.71 -8.91
C ALA A 71 2.90 -12.50 -8.24
N ALA A 72 3.50 -11.32 -8.29
CA ALA A 72 2.88 -10.10 -7.78
C ALA A 72 1.76 -9.60 -8.71
N GLU A 73 1.95 -9.74 -10.01
CA GLU A 73 0.92 -9.40 -11.00
C GLU A 73 -0.31 -10.31 -10.89
N ASP A 74 -0.13 -11.61 -10.64
CA ASP A 74 -1.22 -12.56 -10.43
C ASP A 74 -2.08 -12.17 -9.23
N ALA A 75 -1.45 -11.76 -8.13
CA ALA A 75 -2.15 -11.24 -6.95
C ALA A 75 -2.92 -9.93 -7.24
N VAL A 76 -2.34 -9.01 -8.02
CA VAL A 76 -3.06 -7.80 -8.47
C VAL A 76 -4.26 -8.16 -9.35
N ASN A 77 -4.09 -9.08 -10.29
CA ASN A 77 -5.16 -9.51 -11.18
C ASN A 77 -6.30 -10.16 -10.39
N ALA A 78 -5.98 -11.02 -9.44
CA ALA A 78 -6.97 -11.63 -8.55
C ALA A 78 -7.76 -10.58 -7.76
N TRP A 79 -7.10 -9.54 -7.25
CA TRP A 79 -7.80 -8.45 -6.55
C TRP A 79 -8.73 -7.69 -7.50
N MET A 80 -8.25 -7.35 -8.71
CA MET A 80 -9.02 -6.59 -9.70
C MET A 80 -10.20 -7.37 -10.29
N GLU A 81 -10.07 -8.69 -10.47
CA GLU A 81 -11.12 -9.54 -11.04
C GLU A 81 -12.22 -9.89 -10.03
N ASN A 82 -11.96 -9.65 -8.73
CA ASN A 82 -12.95 -9.83 -7.69
C ASN A 82 -13.93 -8.64 -7.66
N ARG A 83 -15.17 -8.90 -8.11
CA ARG A 83 -16.25 -7.91 -8.15
C ARG A 83 -16.51 -7.24 -6.80
N SER A 84 -16.47 -8.00 -5.70
CA SER A 84 -16.72 -7.45 -4.36
C SER A 84 -15.67 -6.42 -3.94
N ASN A 85 -14.42 -6.58 -4.39
CA ASN A 85 -13.35 -5.60 -4.12
C ASN A 85 -13.59 -4.30 -4.88
N ILE A 86 -14.00 -4.40 -6.14
CA ILE A 86 -14.30 -3.24 -7.00
C ILE A 86 -15.51 -2.46 -6.45
N GLU A 87 -16.54 -3.16 -6.01
CA GLU A 87 -17.72 -2.55 -5.40
C GLU A 87 -17.38 -1.91 -4.03
N ARG A 88 -16.56 -2.55 -3.20
CA ARG A 88 -16.00 -1.96 -1.97
C ARG A 88 -15.20 -0.69 -2.23
N ALA A 89 -14.47 -0.66 -3.35
CA ALA A 89 -13.78 0.53 -3.83
C ALA A 89 -14.74 1.61 -4.39
N GLY A 90 -16.06 1.46 -4.24
CA GLY A 90 -17.05 2.44 -4.68
C GLY A 90 -17.23 2.53 -6.19
N ILE A 91 -16.68 1.60 -6.96
CA ILE A 91 -16.81 1.55 -8.42
C ILE A 91 -18.06 0.73 -8.75
N ASN A 92 -19.09 1.42 -9.24
CA ASN A 92 -20.34 0.79 -9.64
C ASN A 92 -20.21 0.17 -11.04
N LEU A 93 -19.95 -1.14 -11.09
CA LEU A 93 -20.01 -1.91 -12.32
C LEU A 93 -21.48 -2.05 -12.76
N LYS A 94 -21.86 -1.46 -13.89
CA LYS A 94 -23.21 -1.67 -14.45
C LYS A 94 -23.35 -3.15 -14.86
N GLU A 95 -24.54 -3.71 -14.68
CA GLU A 95 -24.80 -5.15 -14.85
C GLU A 95 -24.52 -5.73 -16.26
N ASN A 96 -24.16 -4.92 -17.26
CA ASN A 96 -23.85 -5.37 -18.62
C ASN A 96 -22.58 -4.72 -19.21
N THR A 97 -21.70 -4.16 -18.40
CA THR A 97 -20.48 -3.54 -18.91
C THR A 97 -19.40 -4.57 -19.23
N THR A 98 -18.92 -4.58 -20.48
CA THR A 98 -17.70 -5.30 -20.92
C THR A 98 -16.40 -4.65 -20.41
N VAL A 99 -16.52 -3.59 -19.60
CA VAL A 99 -15.40 -2.86 -19.03
C VAL A 99 -14.65 -3.78 -18.08
N LYS A 100 -13.45 -4.19 -18.51
CA LYS A 100 -12.56 -4.99 -17.68
C LYS A 100 -12.22 -4.19 -16.41
N PRO A 101 -12.40 -4.76 -15.21
CA PRO A 101 -12.06 -4.09 -13.95
C PRO A 101 -10.66 -3.47 -13.94
N ARG A 102 -9.71 -4.10 -14.64
CA ARG A 102 -8.34 -3.61 -14.81
C ARG A 102 -8.22 -2.18 -15.38
N SER A 103 -9.22 -1.69 -16.11
CA SER A 103 -9.23 -0.32 -16.65
C SER A 103 -9.29 0.76 -15.57
N TYR A 104 -9.76 0.45 -14.37
CA TYR A 104 -9.77 1.37 -13.23
C TYR A 104 -8.41 1.45 -12.53
N LEU A 105 -7.50 0.50 -12.76
CA LEU A 105 -6.17 0.48 -12.15
C LEU A 105 -5.24 1.46 -12.85
N SER A 106 -4.93 2.58 -12.19
CA SER A 106 -4.06 3.62 -12.73
C SER A 106 -2.58 3.28 -12.56
N ALA A 107 -2.22 2.72 -11.41
CA ALA A 107 -0.88 2.25 -11.12
C ALA A 107 -0.91 1.16 -10.04
N TRP A 108 0.13 0.35 -10.01
CA TRP A 108 0.38 -0.58 -8.92
C TRP A 108 1.87 -0.84 -8.77
N CYS A 109 2.30 -1.20 -7.57
CA CYS A 109 3.65 -1.69 -7.30
C CYS A 109 3.69 -2.63 -6.08
N PRO A 110 4.51 -3.69 -6.12
CA PRO A 110 4.94 -4.36 -4.89
C PRO A 110 5.85 -3.42 -4.12
N ILE A 111 5.69 -3.37 -2.80
CA ILE A 111 6.47 -2.51 -1.92
C ILE A 111 7.03 -3.29 -0.74
N VAL A 112 8.20 -2.86 -0.28
CA VAL A 112 8.70 -3.15 1.06
C VAL A 112 8.59 -1.88 1.91
N ILE A 113 8.12 -2.02 3.14
CA ILE A 113 8.07 -0.92 4.11
C ILE A 113 9.48 -0.75 4.69
N ASN A 114 10.04 0.45 4.60
CA ASN A 114 11.39 0.72 5.09
C ASN A 114 11.37 1.01 6.59
N THR A 115 12.37 0.52 7.32
CA THR A 115 12.65 1.06 8.65
C THR A 115 13.07 2.52 8.52
N MET A 116 12.47 3.38 9.34
CA MET A 116 12.70 4.82 9.35
C MET A 116 13.30 5.22 10.71
N PRO A 117 14.17 6.24 10.76
CA PRO A 117 14.82 6.64 12.01
C PRO A 117 13.83 7.22 13.05
N ARG A 118 12.62 7.58 12.63
CA ARG A 118 11.55 8.10 13.47
C ARG A 118 10.19 7.84 12.84
N THR A 119 9.15 7.88 13.69
CA THR A 119 7.76 7.98 13.24
C THR A 119 7.54 9.24 12.40
N GLY A 120 6.51 9.22 11.55
CA GLY A 120 6.18 10.36 10.72
C GLY A 120 4.85 10.21 10.00
N THR A 121 4.42 11.27 9.33
CA THR A 121 3.16 11.31 8.58
C THR A 121 3.42 11.64 7.12
N LEU A 122 2.93 10.80 6.22
CA LEU A 122 2.89 11.09 4.78
C LEU A 122 1.53 11.69 4.43
N ARG A 123 1.51 12.88 3.81
CA ARG A 123 0.29 13.58 3.42
C ARG A 123 -0.17 13.14 2.02
N GLY A 124 -0.82 11.99 1.96
CA GLY A 124 -1.27 11.37 0.72
C GLY A 124 -0.25 10.39 0.15
N ILE A 125 -0.73 9.21 -0.23
CA ILE A 125 0.07 8.14 -0.83
C ILE A 125 -0.04 8.14 -2.37
N ALA A 126 -1.11 8.73 -2.93
CA ALA A 126 -1.33 8.80 -4.38
C ALA A 126 -0.64 10.00 -5.03
N PRO A 127 -0.14 9.88 -6.27
CA PRO A 127 0.59 10.93 -7.00
C PRO A 127 -0.12 12.28 -7.06
N ASP A 128 -1.41 12.24 -7.33
CA ASP A 128 -2.29 13.39 -7.51
C ASP A 128 -3.21 13.61 -6.30
N LYS A 129 -3.08 12.76 -5.26
CA LYS A 129 -3.94 12.71 -4.08
C LYS A 129 -5.42 12.49 -4.40
N LYS A 130 -5.73 12.01 -5.60
CA LYS A 130 -7.09 11.67 -6.05
C LYS A 130 -7.21 10.15 -6.15
N GLY A 131 -8.47 9.70 -6.27
CA GLY A 131 -8.80 8.28 -6.32
C GLY A 131 -8.56 7.55 -5.01
N GLN A 132 -8.43 6.24 -5.11
CA GLN A 132 -8.27 5.34 -3.96
C GLN A 132 -6.94 4.63 -3.99
N ALA A 133 -6.37 4.44 -2.81
CA ALA A 133 -5.21 3.60 -2.57
C ALA A 133 -5.64 2.34 -1.83
N ILE A 134 -5.08 1.21 -2.25
CA ILE A 134 -5.31 -0.10 -1.64
C ILE A 134 -3.97 -0.67 -1.24
N ILE A 135 -3.87 -1.11 0.00
CA ILE A 135 -2.75 -1.89 0.50
C ILE A 135 -3.24 -3.32 0.70
N ILE A 136 -2.59 -4.27 0.03
CA ILE A 136 -2.84 -5.71 0.19
C ILE A 136 -1.61 -6.31 0.89
N ALA A 137 -1.83 -6.98 2.01
CA ALA A 137 -0.77 -7.61 2.79
C ALA A 137 -0.23 -8.86 2.10
N LEU A 138 1.10 -8.96 1.99
CA LEU A 138 1.81 -10.13 1.48
C LEU A 138 2.53 -10.81 2.64
N GLY A 139 1.81 -11.68 3.34
CA GLY A 139 2.14 -12.16 4.68
C GLY A 139 1.55 -11.28 5.79
N LYS A 140 1.99 -11.49 7.03
CA LYS A 140 1.54 -10.68 8.17
C LYS A 140 2.11 -9.25 8.09
N LEU A 141 1.25 -8.25 8.18
CA LEU A 141 1.62 -6.84 8.39
C LEU A 141 1.06 -6.35 9.72
N ASP A 142 1.90 -5.75 10.55
CA ASP A 142 1.50 -5.11 11.80
C ASP A 142 2.44 -3.94 12.11
N HIS A 143 2.23 -3.28 13.25
CA HIS A 143 3.01 -2.10 13.62
C HIS A 143 4.52 -2.37 13.75
N THR A 144 4.92 -3.62 14.01
CA THR A 144 6.32 -4.05 14.17
C THR A 144 7.06 -4.22 12.86
N ASN A 145 6.33 -4.27 11.74
CA ASN A 145 6.92 -4.33 10.40
C ASN A 145 6.44 -3.20 9.48
N GLY A 146 5.87 -2.15 10.07
CA GLY A 146 5.65 -0.85 9.44
C GLY A 146 4.21 -0.55 9.00
N LEU A 147 3.22 -1.35 9.42
CA LEU A 147 1.81 -1.04 9.17
C LEU A 147 1.41 0.30 9.81
N PHE A 148 0.74 1.15 9.03
CA PHE A 148 0.40 2.53 9.40
C PHE A 148 -1.04 2.71 9.92
N LEU A 149 -1.72 1.61 10.26
CA LEU A 149 -3.13 1.62 10.67
C LEU A 149 -3.32 1.79 12.19
N GLY A 150 -2.26 1.63 12.98
CA GLY A 150 -2.29 1.68 14.44
C GLY A 150 -1.53 0.51 15.07
N LYS A 151 -1.22 0.60 16.37
CA LYS A 151 -0.45 -0.44 17.07
C LYS A 151 -1.20 -1.76 17.22
N ASP A 152 -2.50 -1.68 17.43
CA ASP A 152 -3.36 -2.84 17.72
C ASP A 152 -4.01 -3.45 16.47
N ILE A 153 -3.56 -3.03 15.28
CA ILE A 153 -4.11 -3.50 14.00
C ILE A 153 -3.06 -4.32 13.28
N GLU A 154 -3.54 -5.41 12.69
CA GLU A 154 -2.76 -6.31 11.85
C GLU A 154 -3.56 -6.65 10.59
N LEU A 155 -2.85 -6.90 9.50
CA LEU A 155 -3.37 -7.50 8.28
C LEU A 155 -2.70 -8.86 8.10
N TYR A 156 -3.52 -9.87 7.87
CA TYR A 156 -3.07 -11.19 7.46
C TYR A 156 -2.90 -11.27 5.95
N SER A 157 -2.23 -12.33 5.48
CA SER A 157 -1.92 -12.48 4.05
C SER A 157 -3.18 -12.43 3.20
N GLY A 158 -3.15 -11.63 2.14
CA GLY A 158 -4.26 -11.40 1.22
C GLY A 158 -5.35 -10.47 1.75
N GLN A 159 -5.25 -10.00 3.00
CA GLN A 159 -6.14 -8.96 3.50
C GLN A 159 -5.75 -7.59 2.93
N ASP A 160 -6.75 -6.76 2.71
CA ASP A 160 -6.59 -5.43 2.15
C ASP A 160 -7.28 -4.35 2.98
N VAL A 161 -6.80 -3.12 2.80
CA VAL A 161 -7.43 -1.89 3.29
C VAL A 161 -7.52 -0.87 2.16
N ILE A 162 -8.68 -0.22 2.05
CA ILE A 162 -8.95 0.81 1.06
C ILE A 162 -9.03 2.17 1.77
N PHE A 163 -8.39 3.18 1.19
CA PHE A 163 -8.39 4.53 1.73
C PHE A 163 -8.19 5.57 0.63
N GLY A 164 -8.58 6.82 0.88
CA GLY A 164 -8.40 7.90 -0.09
C GLY A 164 -6.92 8.16 -0.39
N GLY A 165 -6.58 8.33 -1.68
CA GLY A 165 -5.19 8.54 -2.09
C GLY A 165 -4.54 9.79 -1.48
N GLY A 166 -5.34 10.80 -1.12
CA GLY A 166 -4.89 12.03 -0.46
C GLY A 166 -4.85 11.97 1.07
N GLU A 167 -5.26 10.86 1.67
CA GLU A 167 -5.31 10.74 3.12
C GLU A 167 -3.91 10.68 3.74
N SER A 168 -3.83 11.23 4.96
CA SER A 168 -2.59 11.18 5.71
C SER A 168 -2.44 9.84 6.40
N ILE A 169 -1.25 9.25 6.31
CA ILE A 169 -0.92 7.96 6.93
C ILE A 169 0.28 8.14 7.86
N THR A 170 0.26 7.45 9.00
CA THR A 170 1.27 7.59 10.06
C THR A 170 2.09 6.31 10.21
N PHE A 171 3.40 6.42 10.07
CA PHE A 171 4.32 5.28 10.15
C PHE A 171 4.90 5.12 11.55
N SER A 172 5.06 3.87 11.97
CA SER A 172 5.64 3.52 13.28
C SER A 172 7.15 3.74 13.36
N GLY A 173 7.84 3.81 12.21
CA GLY A 173 9.30 3.80 12.15
C GLY A 173 9.87 2.40 11.93
N GLU A 174 9.09 1.36 12.22
CA GLU A 174 9.46 -0.02 11.91
C GLU A 174 9.23 -0.34 10.43
N GLY A 175 9.86 -1.42 9.95
CA GLY A 175 9.79 -1.82 8.54
C GLY A 175 10.03 -3.33 8.35
N GLY A 176 10.12 -3.74 7.09
CA GLY A 176 10.29 -5.14 6.67
C GLY A 176 9.02 -5.79 6.16
N GLY A 177 7.86 -5.17 6.36
CA GLY A 177 6.59 -5.63 5.80
C GLY A 177 6.58 -5.60 4.28
N LEU A 178 5.90 -6.57 3.66
CA LEU A 178 5.66 -6.63 2.22
C LEU A 178 4.19 -6.40 1.92
N ALA A 179 3.91 -5.60 0.88
CA ALA A 179 2.56 -5.32 0.44
C ALA A 179 2.50 -5.12 -1.08
N LEU A 180 1.29 -5.20 -1.62
CA LEU A 180 0.96 -4.57 -2.90
C LEU A 180 0.28 -3.24 -2.62
N LEU A 181 0.71 -2.21 -3.35
CA LEU A 181 0.06 -0.91 -3.38
C LEU A 181 -0.61 -0.75 -4.75
N LEU A 182 -1.93 -0.56 -4.75
CA LEU A 182 -2.72 -0.31 -5.94
C LEU A 182 -3.34 1.08 -5.85
N PHE A 183 -3.49 1.72 -7.02
CA PHE A 183 -4.16 3.00 -7.17
C PHE A 183 -5.29 2.85 -8.17
N LEU A 184 -6.50 3.22 -7.76
CA LEU A 184 -7.68 3.21 -8.61
C LEU A 184 -8.11 4.63 -8.97
N ASN A 185 -8.40 4.81 -10.26
CA ASN A 185 -9.14 5.96 -10.75
C ASN A 185 -10.64 5.67 -10.56
N THR A 186 -11.23 6.30 -9.55
CA THR A 186 -12.66 6.26 -9.24
C THR A 186 -13.38 7.48 -9.79
#